data_AF-A0A0D2ED56-F1
#
_entry.id   AF-A0A0D2ED56-F1
#
_cell.length_a   1.000
_cell.length_b   1.000
_cell.length_c   1.000
_cell.angle_alpha   90.00
_cell.angle_beta   90.00
_cell.angle_gamma   90.00
#
_symmetry.space_group_name_H-M   'P 1'
#
loop_
_entity.id
_entity.type
_entity.pdbx_description
1 polymer ?
#
loop_
_entity_poly.entity_id
_entity_poly.type
_entity_poly.pdbx_seq_one_letter_code
_entity_poly.pdbx_strand_id
1 'polypeptide(L)'
;MAFRTIEPFQYVALRLPSDQMRIEQILPNTLINLGKYGSFHANQIIGRPYHLTFEILDRSETTKDGRQLRIVPAAELHAVALVEQAEIEDGSTPTPGDETPAQGTTPKSNVNTHDDPTNQKLTMAEIEALKQSDMGSGKELIEKIMQSHSTLDQKTAFSLAKYTLRKHKKFMKRFCVLPLDVSRMVDWMMADRDFARVLEMRNEAVGLVGCWANVHASGQEEDFLPEGQPSSRYLVVDDTGGMVVAAMAERMGILHQTNYGGVEVSDADDNDGDDDDDVDRKPDREQQTQTQTTLPHKPRKQQYRLDAMSATSNHITVVHANQQPNLALLRYFNFDSNNPTNSHPLYTNLKTLSWLQLIDPESDITYQEPEVVAAEDLAKAKSNKRSAYYRKRRRWQRVKTVIDDTRQGGFNGLIVASHTDPTSILRHLVPLLGGGAQVVVYSQAIEPLVKLADSYSTARRAAYQQLPEDQRQIPSDDYPVDPSLLLAPMVQTARVKHWQVLPGRTHPLMTSRGGAEGYIFTATRVLPAQGRVEARGRPPRGKKVKTDTPETPLSTVDDLPQSPLKKQKTEVGNNLDETVEAPTAPLRSEADSKV
;
A
#
# COMPACT_ATOMS: atom_id res chain seq x y z
N MET A 1 -16.02 8.98 -0.79
CA MET A 1 -14.95 8.06 -1.25
C MET A 1 -13.73 8.90 -1.53
N ALA A 2 -12.55 8.48 -1.03
CA ALA A 2 -11.29 9.02 -1.51
C ALA A 2 -11.25 8.86 -3.05
N PHE A 3 -10.72 9.85 -3.75
CA PHE A 3 -10.52 9.83 -5.22
C PHE A 3 -11.75 9.93 -6.13
N ARG A 4 -12.83 10.61 -5.73
CA ARG A 4 -13.93 10.91 -6.66
C ARG A 4 -13.56 12.02 -7.66
N THR A 5 -12.94 13.08 -7.16
CA THR A 5 -12.62 14.30 -7.87
C THR A 5 -11.25 14.80 -7.42
N ILE A 6 -10.58 15.54 -8.29
CA ILE A 6 -9.31 16.20 -7.98
C ILE A 6 -9.59 17.34 -7.01
N GLU A 7 -9.16 17.19 -5.76
CA GLU A 7 -9.33 18.21 -4.72
C GLU A 7 -8.09 19.12 -4.62
N PRO A 8 -8.24 20.36 -4.12
CA PRO A 8 -7.10 21.22 -3.84
C PRO A 8 -6.20 20.63 -2.75
N PHE A 9 -4.92 21.01 -2.78
CA PHE A 9 -3.85 20.61 -1.87
C PHE A 9 -3.45 19.13 -1.88
N GLN A 10 -4.19 18.28 -2.59
CA GLN A 10 -3.85 16.87 -2.77
C GLN A 10 -2.67 16.68 -3.73
N TYR A 11 -1.90 15.63 -3.48
CA TYR A 11 -0.94 15.13 -4.47
C TYR A 11 -1.66 14.23 -5.49
N VAL A 12 -1.29 14.40 -6.76
CA VAL A 12 -1.80 13.57 -7.86
C VAL A 12 -0.66 13.07 -8.73
N ALA A 13 -0.88 11.96 -9.43
CA ALA A 13 0.06 11.45 -10.42
C ALA A 13 -0.35 11.90 -11.83
N LEU A 14 0.51 12.67 -12.48
CA LEU A 14 0.36 13.12 -13.86
C LEU A 14 1.13 12.17 -14.77
N ARG A 15 0.40 11.30 -15.48
CA ARG A 15 0.98 10.41 -16.49
C ARG A 15 1.15 11.15 -17.80
N LEU A 16 2.38 11.22 -18.28
CA LEU A 16 2.76 11.87 -19.54
C LEU A 16 2.62 10.90 -20.72
N PRO A 17 2.66 11.38 -21.98
CA PRO A 17 2.55 10.53 -23.17
C PRO A 17 3.72 9.54 -23.30
N SER A 18 4.85 9.85 -22.66
CA SER A 18 5.99 8.93 -22.52
C SER A 18 5.77 7.82 -21.50
N ASP A 19 4.58 7.71 -20.90
CA ASP A 19 4.22 6.84 -19.77
C ASP A 19 4.93 7.16 -18.45
N GLN A 20 5.88 8.11 -18.46
CA GLN A 20 6.51 8.65 -17.25
C GLN A 20 5.47 9.33 -16.35
N MET A 21 5.59 9.13 -15.05
CA MET A 21 4.73 9.76 -14.05
C MET A 21 5.42 10.93 -13.37
N ARG A 22 4.68 12.01 -13.15
CA ARG A 22 5.10 13.10 -12.27
C ARG A 22 4.11 13.23 -11.11
N ILE A 23 4.63 13.29 -9.89
CA ILE A 23 3.81 13.57 -8.72
C ILE A 23 3.86 15.06 -8.47
N GLU A 24 2.69 15.69 -8.41
CA GLU A 24 2.54 17.13 -8.19
C GLU A 24 1.46 17.39 -7.14
N GLN A 25 1.67 18.41 -6.31
CA GLN A 25 0.66 18.90 -5.38
C GLN A 25 -0.24 19.91 -6.08
N ILE A 26 -1.56 19.72 -6.01
CA ILE A 26 -2.54 20.59 -6.69
C ILE A 26 -2.81 21.82 -5.83
N LEU A 27 -1.92 22.80 -5.89
CA LEU A 27 -2.09 24.08 -5.22
C LEU A 27 -2.99 25.01 -6.06
N PRO A 28 -4.09 25.55 -5.51
CA PRO A 28 -4.93 26.52 -6.21
C PRO A 28 -4.13 27.73 -6.71
N ASN A 29 -4.55 28.31 -7.83
CA ASN A 29 -3.95 29.49 -8.44
C ASN A 29 -2.46 29.35 -8.83
N THR A 30 -1.95 28.12 -8.95
CA THR A 30 -0.57 27.86 -9.40
C THR A 30 -0.51 27.37 -10.86
N LEU A 31 0.66 27.55 -11.46
CA LEU A 31 0.98 27.04 -12.81
C LEU A 31 1.80 25.75 -12.68
N ILE A 32 1.30 24.64 -13.21
CA ILE A 32 1.99 23.35 -13.22
C ILE A 32 2.76 23.21 -14.53
N ASN A 33 4.06 22.91 -14.45
CA ASN A 33 4.95 22.81 -15.61
C ASN A 33 5.35 21.35 -15.92
N LEU A 34 5.03 20.88 -17.12
CA LEU A 34 5.32 19.53 -17.62
C LEU A 34 6.52 19.50 -18.59
N GLY A 35 7.37 20.53 -18.55
CA GLY A 35 8.55 20.66 -19.39
C GLY A 35 8.18 20.79 -20.87
N LYS A 36 8.67 19.88 -21.70
CA LYS A 36 8.44 19.90 -23.16
C LYS A 36 6.96 19.78 -23.57
N TYR A 37 6.09 19.29 -22.68
CA TYR A 37 4.66 19.13 -22.94
C TYR A 37 3.87 20.41 -22.66
N GLY A 38 4.51 21.45 -22.12
CA GLY A 38 3.88 22.73 -21.78
C GLY A 38 3.50 22.84 -20.30
N SER A 39 2.61 23.77 -19.99
CA SER A 39 2.17 24.05 -18.62
C SER A 39 0.70 24.47 -18.61
N PHE A 40 0.05 24.37 -17.45
CA PHE A 40 -1.37 24.68 -17.30
C PHE A 40 -1.67 25.19 -15.89
N HIS A 41 -2.79 25.89 -15.71
CA HIS A 41 -3.24 26.35 -14.39
C HIS A 41 -3.93 25.22 -13.62
N ALA A 42 -3.53 25.00 -12.36
CA ALA A 42 -4.08 23.95 -11.51
C ALA A 42 -5.61 24.02 -11.38
N ASN A 43 -6.19 25.23 -11.33
CA ASN A 43 -7.63 25.46 -11.25
C ASN A 43 -8.43 24.80 -12.38
N GLN A 44 -7.81 24.55 -13.55
CA GLN A 44 -8.50 23.95 -14.68
C GLN A 44 -8.81 22.46 -14.49
N ILE A 45 -8.12 21.78 -13.55
CA ILE A 45 -8.34 20.35 -13.26
C ILE A 45 -9.06 20.11 -11.92
N ILE A 46 -9.08 21.08 -11.01
CA ILE A 46 -9.77 20.97 -9.72
C ILE A 46 -11.27 20.70 -9.94
N GLY A 47 -11.84 19.78 -9.16
CA GLY A 47 -13.24 19.35 -9.23
C GLY A 47 -13.56 18.39 -10.38
N ARG A 48 -12.60 18.10 -11.27
CA ARG A 48 -12.77 17.11 -12.34
C ARG A 48 -12.50 15.69 -11.84
N PRO A 49 -13.11 14.66 -12.44
CA PRO A 49 -12.80 13.28 -12.08
C PRO A 49 -11.38 12.90 -12.52
N TYR A 50 -10.81 11.92 -11.82
CA TYR A 50 -9.55 11.29 -12.21
C TYR A 50 -9.70 10.49 -13.52
N HIS A 51 -8.56 10.03 -14.05
CA HIS A 51 -8.41 9.27 -15.29
C HIS A 51 -8.77 10.01 -16.59
N LEU A 52 -9.14 11.29 -16.50
CA LEU A 52 -9.26 12.15 -17.67
C LEU A 52 -7.88 12.45 -18.28
N THR A 53 -7.83 12.42 -19.61
CA THR A 53 -6.67 12.88 -20.37
C THR A 53 -6.96 14.27 -20.90
N PHE A 54 -6.05 15.21 -20.60
CA PHE A 54 -6.11 16.59 -21.04
C PHE A 54 -5.08 16.82 -22.14
N GLU A 55 -5.46 17.65 -23.11
CA GLU A 55 -4.56 18.22 -24.09
C GLU A 55 -4.39 19.70 -23.79
N ILE A 56 -3.14 20.14 -23.74
CA ILE A 56 -2.78 21.54 -23.53
C ILE A 56 -2.88 22.23 -24.89
N LEU A 57 -3.85 23.12 -25.01
CA LEU A 57 -4.00 23.97 -26.20
C LEU A 57 -3.09 25.19 -26.06
N ASP A 58 -2.34 25.46 -27.12
CA ASP A 58 -1.62 26.72 -27.25
C ASP A 58 -2.63 27.85 -27.48
N ARG A 59 -2.49 28.93 -26.69
CA ARG A 59 -3.19 30.22 -26.71
C ARG A 59 -4.43 30.34 -27.61
N SER A 60 -5.63 30.36 -27.02
CA SER A 60 -6.81 30.91 -27.68
C SER A 60 -6.78 32.45 -27.60
N GLU A 61 -7.12 33.15 -28.68
CA GLU A 61 -7.22 34.62 -28.73
C GLU A 61 -8.20 35.21 -27.69
N THR A 62 -9.07 34.37 -27.11
CA THR A 62 -10.19 34.73 -26.24
C THR A 62 -9.86 34.90 -24.74
N THR A 63 -8.72 34.42 -24.24
CA THR A 63 -8.45 34.38 -22.78
C THR A 63 -7.11 35.01 -22.43
N LYS A 64 -7.13 36.05 -21.58
CA LYS A 64 -5.94 36.83 -21.18
C LYS A 64 -4.82 35.99 -20.52
N ASP A 65 -5.15 34.81 -19.98
CA ASP A 65 -4.21 33.89 -19.29
C ASP A 65 -3.64 32.75 -20.17
N GLY A 66 -3.94 32.76 -21.47
CA GLY A 66 -3.10 32.16 -22.52
C GLY A 66 -2.97 30.63 -22.62
N ARG A 67 -3.52 29.79 -21.73
CA ARG A 67 -3.44 28.31 -21.83
C ARG A 67 -4.72 27.61 -21.39
N GLN A 68 -5.35 26.84 -22.27
CA GLN A 68 -6.61 26.12 -22.01
C GLN A 68 -6.41 24.61 -22.09
N LEU A 69 -7.08 23.86 -21.21
CA LEU A 69 -7.14 22.41 -21.26
C LEU A 69 -8.38 21.91 -22.00
N ARG A 70 -8.17 20.99 -22.95
CA ARG A 70 -9.22 20.23 -23.63
C ARG A 70 -9.25 18.81 -23.11
N ILE A 71 -10.43 18.31 -22.74
CA ILE A 71 -10.59 16.88 -22.42
C ILE A 71 -10.55 16.08 -23.72
N VAL A 72 -9.71 15.06 -23.76
CA VAL A 72 -9.60 14.16 -24.91
C VAL A 72 -10.59 13.00 -24.73
N PRO A 73 -11.56 12.82 -25.65
CA PRO A 73 -12.49 11.70 -25.58
C PRO A 73 -11.81 10.35 -25.78
N ALA A 74 -12.38 9.28 -25.20
CA ALA A 74 -11.86 7.92 -25.34
C ALA A 74 -11.74 7.47 -26.80
N ALA A 75 -12.69 7.83 -27.66
CA ALA A 75 -12.64 7.53 -29.09
C ALA A 75 -11.36 8.08 -29.75
N GLU A 76 -10.91 9.27 -29.36
CA GLU A 76 -9.68 9.86 -29.90
C GLU A 76 -8.41 9.21 -29.32
N LEU A 77 -8.45 8.74 -28.07
CA LEU A 77 -7.33 8.02 -27.46
C LEU A 77 -7.12 6.63 -28.09
N HIS A 78 -8.21 5.98 -28.50
CA HIS A 78 -8.19 4.62 -29.03
C HIS A 78 -8.27 4.54 -30.57
N ALA A 79 -8.44 5.68 -31.26
CA ALA A 79 -8.57 5.73 -32.72
C ALA A 79 -7.46 4.96 -33.46
N VAL A 80 -6.20 5.09 -33.02
CA VAL A 80 -5.07 4.39 -33.65
C VAL A 80 -5.17 2.87 -33.51
N ALA A 81 -5.63 2.38 -32.36
CA ALA A 81 -5.81 0.94 -32.13
C ALA A 81 -6.99 0.38 -32.93
N LEU A 82 -8.06 1.17 -33.10
CA LEU A 82 -9.24 0.79 -33.89
C LEU A 82 -8.94 0.73 -35.39
N VAL A 83 -8.19 1.72 -35.91
CA VAL A 83 -7.74 1.71 -37.32
C VAL A 83 -6.84 0.48 -37.57
N GLU A 84 -5.95 0.16 -36.64
CA GLU A 84 -5.10 -1.02 -36.76
C GLU A 84 -5.92 -2.32 -36.76
N GLN A 85 -6.94 -2.45 -35.89
CA GLN A 85 -7.82 -3.61 -35.88
C GLN A 85 -8.55 -3.79 -37.22
N ALA A 86 -9.09 -2.70 -37.79
CA ALA A 86 -9.76 -2.74 -39.08
C ALA A 86 -8.81 -3.20 -40.21
N GLU A 87 -7.58 -2.69 -40.26
CA GLU A 87 -6.58 -3.11 -41.26
C GLU A 87 -6.17 -4.59 -41.13
N ILE A 88 -6.26 -5.18 -39.93
CA ILE A 88 -5.99 -6.61 -39.70
C ILE A 88 -7.18 -7.47 -40.16
N GLU A 89 -8.41 -7.06 -39.84
CA GLU A 89 -9.63 -7.81 -40.20
C GLU A 89 -9.82 -7.90 -41.72
N ASP A 90 -9.56 -6.79 -42.44
CA ASP A 90 -9.56 -6.75 -43.91
C ASP A 90 -8.48 -7.64 -44.54
N GLY A 91 -7.39 -7.92 -43.82
CA GLY A 91 -6.32 -8.83 -44.27
C GLY A 91 -6.52 -10.31 -43.92
N SER A 92 -7.53 -10.65 -43.10
CA SER A 92 -7.66 -11.98 -42.47
C SER A 92 -8.92 -12.76 -42.86
N THR A 93 -9.86 -12.16 -43.59
CA THR A 93 -11.13 -12.80 -43.97
C THR A 93 -11.14 -13.23 -45.44
N PRO A 94 -10.86 -14.51 -45.77
CA PRO A 94 -11.30 -15.06 -47.04
C PRO A 94 -12.79 -15.37 -46.93
N THR A 95 -13.64 -14.54 -47.52
CA THR A 95 -15.06 -14.86 -47.71
C THR A 95 -15.16 -16.05 -48.67
N PRO A 96 -15.72 -17.20 -48.26
CA PRO A 96 -15.88 -18.34 -49.16
C PRO A 96 -17.03 -18.04 -50.13
N GLY A 97 -16.73 -17.45 -51.28
CA GLY A 97 -17.75 -17.27 -52.32
C GLY A 97 -17.51 -16.23 -53.42
N ASP A 98 -16.42 -15.45 -53.40
CA ASP A 98 -16.20 -14.45 -54.46
C ASP A 98 -14.99 -14.82 -55.33
N GLU A 99 -15.26 -15.55 -56.42
CA GLU A 99 -14.31 -15.83 -57.51
C GLU A 99 -14.17 -14.63 -58.45
N THR A 100 -13.87 -13.46 -57.89
CA THR A 100 -13.29 -12.35 -58.63
C THR A 100 -11.91 -12.06 -58.05
N PRO A 101 -10.83 -11.97 -58.85
CA PRO A 101 -9.54 -11.59 -58.32
C PRO A 101 -9.60 -10.10 -57.99
N ALA A 102 -10.14 -9.77 -56.82
CA ALA A 102 -9.83 -8.50 -56.18
C ALA A 102 -8.31 -8.41 -56.19
N GLN A 103 -7.77 -7.32 -56.74
CA GLN A 103 -6.35 -6.99 -56.68
C GLN A 103 -5.94 -6.91 -55.21
N GLY A 104 -5.66 -8.06 -54.61
CA GLY A 104 -5.15 -8.18 -53.27
C GLY A 104 -3.79 -7.50 -53.29
N THR A 105 -3.71 -6.32 -52.67
CA THR A 105 -2.45 -5.66 -52.39
C THR A 105 -1.52 -6.70 -51.77
N THR A 106 -0.42 -7.00 -52.47
CA THR A 106 0.62 -7.90 -51.95
C THR A 106 0.97 -7.47 -50.53
N PRO A 107 1.09 -8.41 -49.56
CA PRO A 107 1.39 -8.05 -48.18
C PRO A 107 2.67 -7.23 -48.15
N LYS A 108 2.58 -6.01 -47.62
CA LYS A 108 3.71 -5.09 -47.53
C LYS A 108 4.84 -5.78 -46.77
N SER A 109 6.05 -5.70 -47.30
CA SER A 109 7.23 -6.34 -46.73
C SER A 109 8.40 -5.36 -46.70
N ASN A 110 9.27 -5.51 -45.70
CA ASN A 110 10.45 -4.66 -45.51
C ASN A 110 11.65 -5.05 -46.39
N VAL A 111 11.51 -6.04 -47.28
CA VAL A 111 12.60 -6.52 -48.17
C VAL A 111 13.20 -5.39 -49.01
N ASN A 112 12.37 -4.44 -49.45
CA ASN A 112 12.79 -3.30 -50.28
C ASN A 112 12.93 -1.99 -49.48
N THR A 113 12.88 -2.05 -48.14
CA THR A 113 13.03 -0.87 -47.29
C THR A 113 14.51 -0.64 -47.00
N HIS A 114 15.05 0.48 -47.46
CA HIS A 114 16.42 0.90 -47.18
C HIS A 114 16.45 1.98 -46.08
N ASP A 115 17.39 1.83 -45.13
CA ASP A 115 17.61 2.81 -44.07
C ASP A 115 18.38 4.02 -44.61
N ASP A 116 17.63 4.98 -45.14
CA ASP A 116 18.16 6.24 -45.65
C ASP A 116 17.71 7.41 -44.75
N PRO A 117 18.65 8.21 -44.20
CA PRO A 117 18.30 9.38 -43.39
C PRO A 117 17.49 10.43 -44.17
N THR A 118 17.55 10.43 -45.50
CA THR A 118 16.77 11.35 -46.36
C THR A 118 15.30 10.97 -46.49
N ASN A 119 14.89 9.80 -45.95
CA ASN A 119 13.49 9.36 -45.95
C ASN A 119 12.55 10.34 -45.23
N GLN A 120 13.06 11.06 -44.23
CA GLN A 120 12.35 12.17 -43.60
C GLN A 120 12.80 13.48 -44.24
N LYS A 121 11.94 14.09 -45.06
CA LYS A 121 12.25 15.33 -45.78
C LYS A 121 12.32 16.56 -44.87
N LEU A 122 11.63 16.55 -43.72
CA LEU A 122 11.67 17.66 -42.77
C LEU A 122 12.94 17.62 -41.92
N THR A 123 13.65 18.74 -41.87
CA THR A 123 14.85 18.88 -41.04
C THR A 123 14.49 19.07 -39.56
N MET A 124 15.46 18.86 -38.66
CA MET A 124 15.25 19.10 -37.24
C MET A 124 14.90 20.56 -36.94
N ALA A 125 15.56 21.51 -37.62
CA ALA A 125 15.31 22.94 -37.48
C ALA A 125 13.89 23.32 -37.92
N GLU A 126 13.39 22.72 -39.02
CA GLU A 126 12.00 22.90 -39.46
C GLU A 126 11.00 22.32 -38.46
N ILE A 127 11.29 21.14 -37.89
CA ILE A 127 10.44 20.54 -36.85
C ILE A 127 10.42 21.41 -35.58
N GLU A 128 11.53 22.05 -35.22
CA GLU A 128 11.59 22.99 -34.11
C GLU A 128 10.82 24.28 -34.40
N ALA A 129 10.95 24.82 -35.62
CA ALA A 129 10.16 25.96 -36.06
C ALA A 129 8.65 25.65 -36.03
N LEU A 130 8.24 24.44 -36.45
CA LEU A 130 6.83 24.01 -36.39
C LEU A 130 6.31 23.81 -34.95
N LYS A 131 7.19 23.56 -33.98
CA LYS A 131 6.80 23.54 -32.56
C LYS A 131 6.64 24.94 -31.98
N GLN A 132 7.38 25.91 -32.52
CA GLN A 132 7.37 27.31 -32.07
C GLN A 132 6.27 28.13 -32.76
N SER A 133 5.88 27.76 -33.98
CA SER A 133 4.79 28.42 -34.68
C SER A 133 3.46 28.19 -33.95
N ASP A 134 2.76 29.26 -33.61
CA ASP A 134 1.43 29.29 -32.97
C ASP A 134 0.30 28.66 -33.83
N MET A 135 0.62 28.05 -34.96
CA MET A 135 -0.33 27.62 -36.00
C MET A 135 -0.43 26.11 -36.19
N GLY A 136 -0.31 25.31 -35.13
CA GLY A 136 -0.64 23.90 -35.29
C GLY A 136 -0.77 23.13 -33.99
N SER A 137 -1.93 22.52 -33.82
CA SER A 137 -2.12 21.49 -32.80
C SER A 137 -1.04 20.40 -32.96
N GLY A 138 -0.69 19.70 -31.88
CA GLY A 138 0.28 18.58 -31.95
C GLY A 138 -0.08 17.51 -33.00
N LYS A 139 -1.35 17.46 -33.42
CA LYS A 139 -1.86 16.63 -34.51
C LYS A 139 -1.35 17.07 -35.88
N GLU A 140 -1.47 18.35 -36.22
CA GLU A 140 -1.03 18.89 -37.52
C GLU A 140 0.48 18.72 -37.72
N LEU A 141 1.26 18.89 -36.64
CA LEU A 141 2.69 18.60 -36.65
C LEU A 141 2.96 17.13 -36.99
N ILE A 142 2.22 16.20 -36.37
CA ILE A 142 2.37 14.77 -36.64
C ILE A 142 1.95 14.47 -38.09
N GLU A 143 0.81 14.97 -38.55
CA GLU A 143 0.33 14.78 -39.92
C GLU A 143 1.34 15.27 -40.95
N LYS A 144 1.92 16.47 -40.75
CA LYS A 144 2.96 17.00 -41.64
C LYS A 144 4.23 16.13 -41.64
N ILE A 145 4.66 15.63 -40.48
CA ILE A 145 5.78 14.69 -40.33
C ILE A 145 5.50 13.34 -41.03
N MET A 146 4.24 12.90 -41.03
CA MET A 146 3.81 11.68 -41.71
C MET A 146 3.79 11.89 -43.24
N GLN A 147 3.25 13.00 -43.73
CA GLN A 147 3.19 13.35 -45.15
C GLN A 147 4.57 13.57 -45.77
N SER A 148 5.54 14.08 -45.00
CA SER A 148 6.90 14.33 -45.47
C SER A 148 7.79 13.07 -45.51
N HIS A 149 7.28 11.92 -45.07
CA HIS A 149 8.02 10.66 -45.06
C HIS A 149 7.86 9.92 -46.39
N SER A 150 8.95 9.79 -47.16
CA SER A 150 8.92 9.24 -48.53
C SER A 150 8.49 7.78 -48.63
N THR A 151 8.94 6.94 -47.70
CA THR A 151 8.74 5.47 -47.70
C THR A 151 7.70 5.02 -46.66
N LEU A 152 6.72 5.89 -46.38
CA LEU A 152 5.70 5.57 -45.37
C LEU A 152 4.74 4.48 -45.85
N ASP A 153 4.44 4.49 -47.14
CA ASP A 153 3.59 3.56 -47.88
C ASP A 153 4.15 2.12 -47.89
N GLN A 154 5.48 1.97 -47.88
CA GLN A 154 6.17 0.68 -47.83
C GLN A 154 6.05 -0.02 -46.46
N LYS A 155 5.65 0.70 -45.41
CA LYS A 155 5.52 0.12 -44.06
C LYS A 155 4.31 -0.79 -43.97
N THR A 156 4.49 -1.89 -43.26
CA THR A 156 3.37 -2.74 -42.82
C THR A 156 2.44 -1.97 -41.88
N ALA A 157 1.17 -2.39 -41.77
CA ALA A 157 0.18 -1.82 -40.84
C ALA A 157 0.76 -1.68 -39.42
N PHE A 158 1.37 -2.73 -38.88
CA PHE A 158 2.01 -2.71 -37.57
C PHE A 158 3.18 -1.74 -37.46
N SER A 159 3.99 -1.62 -38.51
CA SER A 159 5.14 -0.70 -38.54
C SER A 159 4.68 0.76 -38.62
N LEU A 160 3.61 1.01 -39.38
CA LEU A 160 2.96 2.31 -39.48
C LEU A 160 2.36 2.72 -38.13
N ALA A 161 1.55 1.84 -37.50
CA ALA A 161 0.97 2.07 -36.17
C ALA A 161 2.06 2.34 -35.11
N LYS A 162 3.13 1.54 -35.10
CA LYS A 162 4.28 1.74 -34.18
C LYS A 162 4.99 3.09 -34.44
N TYR A 163 5.10 3.51 -35.69
CA TYR A 163 5.68 4.79 -36.06
C TYR A 163 4.80 5.96 -35.59
N THR A 164 3.50 5.91 -35.89
CA THR A 164 2.50 6.89 -35.49
C THR A 164 2.47 7.03 -33.96
N LEU A 165 2.33 5.93 -33.22
CA LEU A 165 2.32 5.94 -31.75
C LEU A 165 3.57 6.63 -31.18
N ARG A 166 4.76 6.35 -31.74
CA ARG A 166 6.01 7.00 -31.32
C ARG A 166 5.99 8.51 -31.54
N LYS A 167 5.41 8.98 -32.65
CA LYS A 167 5.25 10.41 -32.95
C LYS A 167 4.24 11.05 -32.01
N HIS A 168 3.11 10.39 -31.75
CA HIS A 168 2.14 10.81 -30.75
C HIS A 168 2.78 10.97 -29.36
N LYS A 169 3.49 9.95 -28.86
CA LYS A 169 4.19 10.03 -27.56
C LYS A 169 5.21 11.17 -27.49
N LYS A 170 5.84 11.54 -28.62
CA LYS A 170 6.87 12.57 -28.67
C LYS A 170 6.31 13.99 -28.77
N PHE A 171 5.24 14.19 -29.54
CA PHE A 171 4.78 15.52 -29.95
C PHE A 171 3.42 15.94 -29.38
N MET A 172 2.60 15.00 -28.90
CA MET A 172 1.32 15.36 -28.27
C MET A 172 1.56 16.02 -26.91
N LYS A 173 1.00 17.21 -26.72
CA LYS A 173 1.00 17.94 -25.46
C LYS A 173 -0.16 17.46 -24.57
N ARG A 174 -0.11 16.20 -24.14
CA ARG A 174 -1.15 15.56 -23.33
C ARG A 174 -0.66 15.14 -21.97
N PHE A 175 -1.56 14.99 -21.02
CA PHE A 175 -1.30 14.33 -19.75
C PHE A 175 -2.60 13.72 -19.19
N CYS A 176 -2.47 12.70 -18.37
CA CYS A 176 -3.60 12.07 -17.70
C CYS A 176 -3.44 12.23 -16.18
N VAL A 177 -4.47 12.72 -15.51
CA VAL A 177 -4.46 12.89 -14.05
C VAL A 177 -4.94 11.60 -13.40
N LEU A 178 -4.13 11.01 -12.55
CA LEU A 178 -4.41 9.76 -11.84
C LEU A 178 -4.39 10.03 -10.32
N PRO A 179 -5.18 9.28 -9.53
CA PRO A 179 -5.06 9.34 -8.08
C PRO A 179 -3.66 8.89 -7.67
N LEU A 180 -3.13 9.46 -6.60
CA LEU A 180 -1.89 8.97 -6.00
C LEU A 180 -2.22 7.95 -4.91
N ASP A 181 -2.20 6.68 -5.30
CA ASP A 181 -2.27 5.52 -4.42
C ASP A 181 -0.85 5.02 -4.10
N VAL A 182 -0.74 4.09 -3.15
CA VAL A 182 0.56 3.53 -2.76
C VAL A 182 1.22 2.81 -3.93
N SER A 183 0.44 2.08 -4.74
CA SER A 183 0.99 1.33 -5.87
C SER A 183 1.64 2.24 -6.93
N ARG A 184 1.02 3.37 -7.27
CA ARG A 184 1.61 4.36 -8.18
C ARG A 184 2.80 5.05 -7.56
N MET A 185 2.81 5.25 -6.25
CA MET A 185 3.96 5.80 -5.56
C MET A 185 5.17 4.86 -5.67
N VAL A 186 4.97 3.55 -5.50
CA VAL A 186 6.00 2.52 -5.72
C VAL A 186 6.48 2.53 -7.17
N ASP A 187 5.58 2.55 -8.15
CA ASP A 187 5.93 2.61 -9.57
C ASP A 187 6.74 3.87 -9.90
N TRP A 188 6.37 5.02 -9.33
CA TRP A 188 7.10 6.27 -9.49
C TRP A 188 8.48 6.23 -8.84
N MET A 189 8.58 5.66 -7.63
CA MET A 189 9.86 5.44 -6.95
C MET A 189 10.78 4.54 -7.77
N MET A 190 10.21 3.53 -8.42
CA MET A 190 10.92 2.62 -9.32
C MET A 190 11.28 3.28 -10.66
N ALA A 191 10.46 4.16 -11.23
CA ALA A 191 10.77 4.74 -12.54
C ALA A 191 11.76 5.92 -12.44
N ASP A 192 11.53 6.83 -11.49
CA ASP A 192 12.04 8.21 -11.57
C ASP A 192 12.78 8.69 -10.31
N ARG A 193 12.92 7.83 -9.29
CA ARG A 193 13.58 8.16 -8.02
C ARG A 193 14.55 7.05 -7.57
N ASP A 194 15.11 7.29 -6.39
CA ASP A 194 15.96 6.33 -5.70
C ASP A 194 15.11 5.20 -5.11
N PHE A 195 15.06 4.07 -5.82
CA PHE A 195 14.29 2.89 -5.44
C PHE A 195 14.96 2.11 -4.29
N ALA A 196 16.26 2.30 -4.07
CA ALA A 196 16.95 1.68 -2.93
C ALA A 196 16.41 2.19 -1.59
N ARG A 197 15.94 3.45 -1.56
CA ARG A 197 15.29 4.05 -0.39
C ARG A 197 14.07 3.28 0.11
N VAL A 198 13.36 2.57 -0.76
CA VAL A 198 12.21 1.73 -0.39
C VAL A 198 12.57 0.25 -0.32
N LEU A 199 13.85 -0.05 -0.06
CA LEU A 199 14.39 -1.41 -0.04
C LEU A 199 14.10 -2.17 -1.34
N GLU A 200 14.06 -1.46 -2.47
CA GLU A 200 13.66 -1.99 -3.78
C GLU A 200 12.37 -2.83 -3.74
N MET A 201 11.47 -2.51 -2.80
CA MET A 201 10.22 -3.24 -2.61
C MET A 201 9.26 -2.93 -3.77
N ARG A 202 8.93 -3.97 -4.53
CA ARG A 202 8.05 -3.89 -5.70
C ARG A 202 6.58 -4.00 -5.30
N ASN A 203 5.69 -3.64 -6.23
CA ASN A 203 4.25 -3.58 -5.98
C ASN A 203 3.65 -4.91 -5.52
N GLU A 204 4.08 -6.02 -6.11
CA GLU A 204 3.71 -7.36 -5.69
C GLU A 204 4.15 -7.68 -4.26
N ALA A 205 5.35 -7.24 -3.86
CA ALA A 205 5.86 -7.46 -2.51
C ALA A 205 5.08 -6.61 -1.49
N VAL A 206 4.85 -5.33 -1.77
CA VAL A 206 4.01 -4.44 -0.94
C VAL A 206 2.60 -5.03 -0.78
N GLY A 207 2.02 -5.52 -1.88
CA GLY A 207 0.72 -6.18 -1.89
C GLY A 207 0.70 -7.44 -1.02
N LEU A 208 1.67 -8.33 -1.20
CA LEU A 208 1.78 -9.58 -0.46
C LEU A 208 2.04 -9.37 1.03
N VAL A 209 2.89 -8.40 1.39
CA VAL A 209 3.17 -8.08 2.80
C VAL A 209 1.88 -7.73 3.54
N GLY A 210 1.05 -6.85 2.97
CA GLY A 210 -0.23 -6.48 3.55
C GLY A 210 -1.24 -7.64 3.62
N CYS A 211 -1.27 -8.51 2.59
CA CYS A 211 -2.15 -9.68 2.56
C CYS A 211 -1.75 -10.74 3.60
N TRP A 212 -0.46 -11.11 3.66
CA TRP A 212 0.04 -12.14 4.58
C TRP A 212 0.00 -11.69 6.03
N ALA A 213 0.22 -10.40 6.29
CA ALA A 213 0.05 -9.83 7.62
C ALA A 213 -1.43 -9.66 8.01
N ASN A 214 -2.36 -9.99 7.10
CA ASN A 214 -3.79 -9.81 7.27
C ASN A 214 -4.13 -8.37 7.72
N VAL A 215 -3.62 -7.36 7.00
CA VAL A 215 -3.84 -5.95 7.35
C VAL A 215 -5.26 -5.53 6.98
N HIS A 216 -6.04 -5.15 7.99
CA HIS A 216 -7.41 -4.67 7.85
C HIS A 216 -7.78 -3.75 9.02
N ALA A 217 -8.82 -2.94 8.85
CA ALA A 217 -9.45 -2.25 9.96
C ALA A 217 -10.55 -3.13 10.59
N SER A 218 -10.59 -3.17 11.91
CA SER A 218 -11.73 -3.60 12.69
C SER A 218 -12.87 -2.57 12.56
N GLY A 219 -14.12 -3.02 12.50
CA GLY A 219 -15.28 -2.13 12.47
C GLY A 219 -15.33 -1.21 13.71
N GLN A 220 -15.94 -0.03 13.57
CA GLN A 220 -16.16 0.91 14.68
C GLN A 220 -17.42 0.59 15.51
N GLU A 221 -18.14 -0.50 15.18
CA GLU A 221 -19.34 -0.89 15.91
C GLU A 221 -18.96 -1.57 17.24
N GLU A 222 -18.69 -0.73 18.25
CA GLU A 222 -18.46 -1.14 19.63
C GLU A 222 -19.69 -1.88 20.22
N ASP A 223 -20.89 -1.63 19.69
CA ASP A 223 -22.18 -2.09 20.25
C ASP A 223 -22.44 -3.61 20.16
N PHE A 224 -21.73 -4.35 19.30
CA PHE A 224 -21.94 -5.79 19.10
C PHE A 224 -20.77 -6.67 19.57
N LEU A 225 -19.72 -6.07 20.13
CA LEU A 225 -18.54 -6.79 20.58
C LEU A 225 -18.60 -6.94 22.11
N PRO A 226 -18.55 -8.17 22.65
CA PRO A 226 -18.39 -8.35 24.09
C PRO A 226 -17.09 -7.66 24.53
N GLU A 227 -17.08 -7.09 25.76
CA GLU A 227 -15.92 -6.42 26.36
C GLU A 227 -14.62 -7.19 26.04
N GLY A 228 -13.78 -6.62 25.16
CA GLY A 228 -12.46 -7.16 24.82
C GLY A 228 -12.30 -7.93 23.49
N GLN A 229 -12.99 -7.57 22.40
CA GLN A 229 -12.72 -8.13 21.04
C GLN A 229 -12.59 -7.08 19.92
N PRO A 230 -11.88 -7.43 18.83
CA PRO A 230 -10.50 -7.05 18.54
C PRO A 230 -10.39 -5.65 17.91
N SER A 231 -9.55 -4.80 18.50
CA SER A 231 -8.99 -3.67 17.79
C SER A 231 -7.89 -4.15 16.84
N SER A 232 -7.92 -3.75 15.57
CA SER A 232 -6.80 -4.03 14.65
C SER A 232 -5.58 -3.18 15.02
N ARG A 233 -4.61 -3.79 15.70
CA ARG A 233 -3.37 -3.17 16.14
C ARG A 233 -2.20 -3.87 15.47
N TYR A 234 -1.34 -3.12 14.78
CA TYR A 234 -0.17 -3.68 14.11
C TYR A 234 1.13 -3.06 14.61
N LEU A 235 2.15 -3.90 14.78
CA LEU A 235 3.54 -3.46 14.98
C LEU A 235 4.24 -3.40 13.63
N VAL A 236 5.04 -2.35 13.44
CA VAL A 236 5.79 -2.12 12.20
C VAL A 236 7.19 -1.65 12.51
N VAL A 237 8.18 -2.23 11.83
CA VAL A 237 9.52 -1.66 11.70
C VAL A 237 9.73 -1.30 10.24
N ASP A 238 9.86 -0.02 9.92
CA ASP A 238 9.87 0.50 8.55
C ASP A 238 11.06 1.43 8.27
N ASP A 239 12.03 0.93 7.51
CA ASP A 239 13.15 1.72 6.95
C ASP A 239 12.89 2.17 5.50
N THR A 240 11.71 1.91 4.94
CA THR A 240 11.34 2.30 3.56
C THR A 240 10.95 3.79 3.43
N GLY A 241 11.13 4.58 4.49
CA GLY A 241 10.72 5.99 4.53
C GLY A 241 9.22 6.19 4.73
N GLY A 242 8.49 5.16 5.19
CA GLY A 242 7.04 5.18 5.40
C GLY A 242 6.22 4.53 4.27
N MET A 243 6.84 3.84 3.30
CA MET A 243 6.11 3.17 2.21
C MET A 243 5.25 2.02 2.75
N VAL A 244 5.81 1.20 3.65
CA VAL A 244 5.07 0.08 4.27
C VAL A 244 3.97 0.61 5.17
N VAL A 245 4.26 1.65 5.97
CA VAL A 245 3.24 2.33 6.78
C VAL A 245 2.11 2.87 5.91
N ALA A 246 2.42 3.49 4.77
CA ALA A 246 1.42 3.96 3.82
C ALA A 246 0.56 2.81 3.28
N ALA A 247 1.18 1.71 2.84
CA ALA A 247 0.48 0.53 2.33
C ALA A 247 -0.49 -0.06 3.36
N MET A 248 -0.08 -0.10 4.63
CA MET A 248 -0.93 -0.57 5.72
C MET A 248 -2.08 0.38 6.00
N ALA A 249 -1.79 1.68 6.08
CA ALA A 249 -2.79 2.71 6.30
C ALA A 249 -3.84 2.77 5.18
N GLU A 250 -3.44 2.52 3.92
CA GLU A 250 -4.33 2.47 2.77
C GLU A 250 -5.33 1.32 2.90
N ARG A 251 -4.84 0.12 3.26
CA ARG A 251 -5.67 -1.07 3.52
C ARG A 251 -6.59 -0.91 4.74
N MET A 252 -6.15 -0.17 5.74
CA MET A 252 -6.95 0.16 6.92
C MET A 252 -7.93 1.33 6.67
N GLY A 253 -7.86 2.00 5.51
CA GLY A 253 -8.73 3.13 5.19
C GLY A 253 -8.41 4.42 5.95
N ILE A 254 -7.21 4.54 6.52
CA ILE A 254 -6.75 5.68 7.33
C ILE A 254 -5.60 6.47 6.69
N LEU A 255 -5.22 6.16 5.44
CA LEU A 255 -4.15 6.88 4.74
C LEU A 255 -4.59 8.24 4.20
N HIS A 256 -5.79 8.33 3.61
CA HIS A 256 -6.20 9.54 2.91
C HIS A 256 -7.13 10.40 3.77
N GLN A 257 -6.84 11.69 3.84
CA GLN A 257 -7.75 12.65 4.45
C GLN A 257 -9.05 12.73 3.63
N THR A 258 -10.19 12.58 4.30
CA THR A 258 -11.52 12.58 3.67
C THR A 258 -12.22 13.94 3.74
N ASN A 259 -11.81 14.80 4.68
CA ASN A 259 -12.40 16.11 4.93
C ASN A 259 -11.34 17.21 4.81
N TYR A 260 -11.20 17.82 3.63
CA TYR A 260 -10.36 19.01 3.43
C TYR A 260 -11.09 20.32 3.80
N GLY A 261 -12.41 20.28 3.99
CA GLY A 261 -13.27 21.46 4.17
C GLY A 261 -13.51 21.93 5.61
N GLY A 262 -12.75 21.43 6.59
CA GLY A 262 -12.90 21.81 8.01
C GLY A 262 -11.97 22.94 8.47
N VAL A 263 -11.03 23.36 7.61
CA VAL A 263 -10.03 24.38 7.94
C VAL A 263 -10.46 25.67 7.25
N GLU A 264 -11.18 26.51 7.99
CA GLU A 264 -11.07 27.95 7.73
C GLU A 264 -9.58 28.27 7.82
N VAL A 265 -9.06 28.99 6.83
CA VAL A 265 -7.67 29.48 6.80
C VAL A 265 -7.48 30.32 8.06
N SER A 266 -7.04 29.70 9.15
CA SER A 266 -6.29 30.39 10.18
C SER A 266 -4.99 30.79 9.51
N ASP A 267 -4.68 32.07 9.60
CA ASP A 267 -3.51 32.68 8.99
C ASP A 267 -2.27 31.78 9.08
N ALA A 268 -1.58 31.66 7.95
CA ALA A 268 -0.39 30.84 7.76
C ALA A 268 0.85 31.41 8.45
N ASP A 269 0.71 31.91 9.69
CA ASP A 269 1.81 32.41 10.53
C ASP A 269 1.86 31.78 11.94
N ASP A 270 0.98 30.82 12.26
CA ASP A 270 1.22 29.93 13.41
C ASP A 270 2.22 28.86 13.01
N ASN A 271 3.47 29.31 12.94
CA ASN A 271 4.68 28.53 12.96
C ASN A 271 4.56 27.43 14.03
N ASP A 272 5.16 26.29 13.76
CA ASP A 272 5.24 25.15 14.66
C ASP A 272 6.19 25.46 15.83
N GLY A 273 5.70 26.37 16.66
CA GLY A 273 6.43 27.21 17.59
C GLY A 273 5.45 27.86 18.53
N ASP A 274 4.53 27.07 19.07
CA ASP A 274 4.31 27.05 20.50
C ASP A 274 4.16 28.38 21.27
N ASP A 275 3.43 29.37 20.77
CA ASP A 275 3.04 30.62 21.44
C ASP A 275 1.77 31.14 20.73
N ASP A 276 0.61 31.25 21.39
CA ASP A 276 0.07 32.34 22.23
C ASP A 276 -0.98 33.10 21.41
N ASP A 277 -2.24 33.09 21.87
CA ASP A 277 -3.20 34.11 21.48
C ASP A 277 -4.30 34.20 22.55
N ASP A 278 -4.05 35.03 23.56
CA ASP A 278 -5.09 35.64 24.38
C ASP A 278 -4.71 37.12 24.58
N VAL A 279 -5.30 37.99 23.74
CA VAL A 279 -5.03 39.42 23.69
C VAL A 279 -5.66 40.11 24.88
N ASP A 280 -4.84 40.40 25.89
CA ASP A 280 -5.22 41.22 27.05
C ASP A 280 -5.19 42.71 26.65
N ARG A 281 -6.37 43.29 26.42
CA ARG A 281 -6.55 44.68 25.99
C ARG A 281 -6.56 45.61 27.22
N LYS A 282 -5.56 46.47 27.36
CA LYS A 282 -5.62 47.67 28.22
C LYS A 282 -5.43 48.96 27.43
N PRO A 283 -6.00 50.08 27.90
CA PRO A 283 -6.38 51.20 27.07
C PRO A 283 -5.28 52.27 27.06
N ASP A 284 -4.99 52.84 25.88
CA ASP A 284 -4.53 54.22 25.83
C ASP A 284 -5.04 54.92 24.56
N ARG A 285 -5.40 56.18 24.79
CA ARG A 285 -6.05 57.12 23.87
C ARG A 285 -5.16 57.39 22.64
N GLU A 286 -5.77 57.44 21.47
CA GLU A 286 -5.83 58.66 20.64
C GLU A 286 -6.80 58.50 19.46
N GLN A 287 -7.37 59.63 19.06
CA GLN A 287 -8.55 59.78 18.23
C GLN A 287 -8.27 59.44 16.76
N GLN A 288 -9.16 58.66 16.13
CA GLN A 288 -9.64 58.95 14.78
C GLN A 288 -10.93 58.17 14.46
N THR A 289 -11.97 58.95 14.20
CA THR A 289 -13.32 58.57 13.79
C THR A 289 -13.33 57.92 12.42
N GLN A 290 -13.85 56.69 12.32
CA GLN A 290 -14.64 56.23 11.17
C GLN A 290 -15.45 54.96 11.51
N THR A 291 -16.71 54.98 11.10
CA THR A 291 -17.82 54.10 11.43
C THR A 291 -17.60 52.62 11.06
N GLN A 292 -17.60 51.72 12.04
CA GLN A 292 -17.67 50.27 11.83
C GLN A 292 -19.06 49.73 12.18
N THR A 293 -19.70 49.10 11.20
CA THR A 293 -20.84 48.21 11.35
C THR A 293 -20.40 46.95 12.11
N THR A 294 -20.96 46.73 13.30
CA THR A 294 -20.69 45.53 14.11
C THR A 294 -21.50 44.35 13.58
N LEU A 295 -20.84 43.39 12.94
CA LEU A 295 -21.41 42.06 12.72
C LEU A 295 -21.31 41.23 14.02
N PRO A 296 -22.33 40.42 14.36
CA PRO A 296 -22.39 39.73 15.64
C PRO A 296 -21.31 38.64 15.72
N HIS A 297 -20.62 38.60 16.85
CA HIS A 297 -19.62 37.59 17.20
C HIS A 297 -20.29 36.21 17.22
N LYS A 298 -19.93 35.34 16.27
CA LYS A 298 -20.36 33.93 16.27
C LYS A 298 -19.62 33.21 17.41
N PRO A 299 -20.30 32.37 18.22
CA PRO A 299 -19.66 31.63 19.29
C PRO A 299 -18.61 30.68 18.69
N ARG A 300 -17.36 30.81 19.15
CA ARG A 300 -16.22 29.95 18.82
C ARG A 300 -16.59 28.52 19.23
N LYS A 301 -17.10 27.71 18.29
CA LYS A 301 -17.31 26.28 18.51
C LYS A 301 -15.98 25.71 18.95
N GLN A 302 -15.88 25.26 20.20
CA GLN A 302 -14.80 24.40 20.66
C GLN A 302 -14.86 23.11 19.84
N GLN A 303 -14.17 23.08 18.71
CA GLN A 303 -13.80 21.81 18.10
C GLN A 303 -12.90 21.12 19.12
N TYR A 304 -13.36 20.00 19.68
CA TYR A 304 -12.54 19.11 20.49
C TYR A 304 -11.28 18.79 19.68
N ARG A 305 -10.13 19.34 20.10
CA ARG A 305 -8.84 19.00 19.51
C ARG A 305 -8.58 17.54 19.87
N LEU A 306 -8.56 16.66 18.88
CA LEU A 306 -8.11 15.29 19.08
C LEU A 306 -6.66 15.31 19.57
N ASP A 307 -6.29 14.39 20.46
CA ASP A 307 -4.91 14.23 20.90
C ASP A 307 -4.14 13.34 19.92
N ALA A 308 -2.89 13.70 19.59
CA ALA A 308 -2.05 12.88 18.73
C ALA A 308 -1.80 11.50 19.36
N MET A 309 -1.75 10.45 18.53
CA MET A 309 -1.49 9.06 18.93
C MET A 309 -2.50 8.47 19.94
N SER A 310 -3.72 9.03 20.00
CA SER A 310 -4.74 8.67 20.99
C SER A 310 -5.61 7.47 20.63
N ALA A 311 -5.53 6.94 19.40
CA ALA A 311 -6.41 5.85 18.98
C ALA A 311 -6.18 4.58 19.82
N THR A 312 -7.27 4.03 20.35
CA THR A 312 -7.29 2.75 21.08
C THR A 312 -7.43 1.55 20.14
N SER A 313 -8.04 1.76 18.98
CA SER A 313 -8.24 0.76 17.93
C SER A 313 -7.79 1.23 16.55
N ASN A 314 -7.62 0.28 15.63
CA ASN A 314 -7.24 0.55 14.24
C ASN A 314 -5.97 1.40 14.12
N HIS A 315 -4.93 1.05 14.86
CA HIS A 315 -3.70 1.82 14.90
C HIS A 315 -2.47 1.03 14.44
N ILE A 316 -1.51 1.78 13.91
CA ILE A 316 -0.21 1.28 13.47
C ILE A 316 0.82 1.83 14.45
N THR A 317 1.58 0.95 15.08
CA THR A 317 2.66 1.32 15.99
C THR A 317 4.01 1.08 15.31
N VAL A 318 4.71 2.16 14.97
CA VAL A 318 6.02 2.14 14.31
C VAL A 318 7.14 2.16 15.34
N VAL A 319 7.94 1.09 15.37
CA VAL A 319 9.17 1.00 16.16
C VAL A 319 10.34 1.45 15.29
N HIS A 320 11.15 2.40 15.77
CA HIS A 320 12.27 2.97 15.01
C HIS A 320 13.56 3.09 15.84
N ALA A 321 14.71 3.16 15.16
CA ALA A 321 16.02 3.28 15.82
C ALA A 321 16.45 4.72 16.13
N ASN A 322 15.99 5.68 15.32
CA ASN A 322 16.39 7.07 15.46
C ASN A 322 15.55 7.81 16.52
N GLN A 323 15.90 9.07 16.83
CA GLN A 323 15.09 9.91 17.73
C GLN A 323 13.69 10.18 17.17
N GLN A 324 13.56 10.27 15.84
CA GLN A 324 12.30 10.42 15.11
C GLN A 324 12.24 9.36 14.00
N PRO A 325 11.05 8.83 13.69
CA PRO A 325 10.90 7.85 12.61
C PRO A 325 11.07 8.53 11.24
N ASN A 326 11.65 7.80 10.28
CA ASN A 326 11.73 8.27 8.89
C ASN A 326 10.43 7.93 8.15
N LEU A 327 9.48 8.88 8.14
CA LEU A 327 8.18 8.73 7.48
C LEU A 327 7.97 9.75 6.35
N ALA A 328 9.06 10.23 5.76
CA ALA A 328 9.02 11.35 4.81
C ALA A 328 8.22 11.08 3.53
N LEU A 329 7.95 9.82 3.18
CA LEU A 329 7.08 9.46 2.06
C LEU A 329 5.59 9.74 2.34
N LEU A 330 5.17 9.79 3.61
CA LEU A 330 3.79 10.11 3.98
C LEU A 330 3.38 11.54 3.60
N ARG A 331 4.35 12.43 3.37
CA ARG A 331 4.09 13.79 2.88
C ARG A 331 3.32 13.80 1.56
N TYR A 332 3.60 12.82 0.68
CA TYR A 332 2.87 12.67 -0.58
C TYR A 332 1.41 12.24 -0.39
N PHE A 333 1.04 11.82 0.83
CA PHE A 333 -0.34 11.54 1.23
C PHE A 333 -0.89 12.62 2.16
N ASN A 334 -0.31 13.84 2.13
CA ASN A 334 -0.72 14.98 2.95
C ASN A 334 -0.54 14.78 4.47
N PHE A 335 0.39 13.91 4.88
CA PHE A 335 0.76 13.75 6.28
C PHE A 335 2.25 14.06 6.50
N ASP A 336 2.54 15.13 7.24
CA ASP A 336 3.89 15.43 7.71
C ASP A 336 4.06 14.88 9.12
N SER A 337 5.02 13.97 9.32
CA SER A 337 5.30 13.39 10.64
C SER A 337 5.90 14.39 11.62
N ASN A 338 6.56 15.44 11.12
CA ASN A 338 7.19 16.46 11.94
C ASN A 338 6.18 17.52 12.40
N ASN A 339 5.22 17.85 11.52
CA ASN A 339 4.10 18.74 11.80
C ASN A 339 2.75 18.07 11.44
N PRO A 340 2.27 17.12 12.27
CA PRO A 340 1.12 16.31 11.92
C PRO A 340 -0.18 17.10 12.07
N THR A 341 -0.94 17.20 10.98
CA THR A 341 -2.23 17.89 10.97
C THR A 341 -3.32 17.06 11.66
N ASN A 342 -4.07 17.66 12.58
CA ASN A 342 -5.13 16.99 13.35
C ASN A 342 -6.30 16.45 12.51
N SER A 343 -6.47 16.95 11.29
CA SER A 343 -7.50 16.53 10.35
C SER A 343 -7.15 15.22 9.63
N HIS A 344 -5.88 14.83 9.65
CA HIS A 344 -5.41 13.62 8.99
C HIS A 344 -5.68 12.39 9.88
N PRO A 345 -6.25 11.28 9.37
CA PRO A 345 -6.56 10.12 10.22
C PRO A 345 -5.34 9.51 10.92
N LEU A 346 -4.17 9.54 10.26
CA LEU A 346 -2.90 9.11 10.88
C LEU A 346 -2.52 9.92 12.13
N TYR A 347 -3.05 11.13 12.34
CA TYR A 347 -2.77 11.93 13.54
C TYR A 347 -3.10 11.18 14.83
N THR A 348 -4.23 10.46 14.84
CA THR A 348 -4.67 9.64 15.97
C THR A 348 -4.19 8.19 15.85
N ASN A 349 -4.17 7.65 14.64
CA ASN A 349 -4.01 6.21 14.37
C ASN A 349 -2.56 5.76 14.09
N LEU A 350 -1.60 6.67 13.93
CA LEU A 350 -0.18 6.33 13.77
C LEU A 350 0.56 6.63 15.06
N LYS A 351 0.97 5.58 15.78
CA LYS A 351 1.80 5.66 16.98
C LYS A 351 3.26 5.42 16.63
N THR A 352 4.17 6.09 17.32
CA THR A 352 5.61 5.97 17.08
C THR A 352 6.33 5.77 18.41
N LEU A 353 7.26 4.82 18.46
CA LEU A 353 8.16 4.62 19.59
C LEU A 353 9.57 4.24 19.15
N SER A 354 10.57 4.62 19.92
CA SER A 354 11.95 4.19 19.69
C SER A 354 12.24 2.82 20.30
N TRP A 355 13.30 2.14 19.82
CA TRP A 355 13.80 0.92 20.46
C TRP A 355 14.18 1.12 21.93
N LEU A 356 14.73 2.29 22.28
CA LEU A 356 15.07 2.66 23.67
C LEU A 356 13.81 2.67 24.53
N GLN A 357 12.76 3.36 24.06
CA GLN A 357 11.46 3.45 24.74
C GLN A 357 10.79 2.08 24.93
N LEU A 358 10.97 1.17 23.97
CA LEU A 358 10.40 -0.17 24.05
C LEU A 358 11.14 -1.06 25.05
N ILE A 359 12.48 -1.08 24.97
CA ILE A 359 13.33 -2.03 25.70
C ILE A 359 13.61 -1.55 27.13
N ASP A 360 13.93 -0.26 27.30
CA ASP A 360 14.30 0.34 28.58
C ASP A 360 13.72 1.76 28.73
N PRO A 361 12.40 1.90 28.97
CA PRO A 361 11.75 3.22 29.00
C PRO A 361 12.19 4.10 30.17
N GLU A 362 12.68 3.55 31.28
CA GLU A 362 13.13 4.33 32.43
C GLU A 362 14.37 5.19 32.11
N SER A 363 15.15 4.75 31.12
CA SER A 363 16.29 5.49 30.60
C SER A 363 15.89 6.71 29.74
N ASP A 364 14.64 6.77 29.27
CA ASP A 364 14.14 7.88 28.46
C ASP A 364 13.54 8.98 29.33
N ILE A 365 14.13 10.18 29.24
CA ILE A 365 13.66 11.40 29.90
C ILE A 365 12.20 11.76 29.57
N THR A 366 11.68 11.31 28.42
CA THR A 366 10.31 11.62 27.99
C THR A 366 9.25 10.71 28.62
N TYR A 367 9.67 9.57 29.20
CA TYR A 367 8.81 8.66 29.96
C TYR A 367 8.71 9.04 31.45
N GLN A 368 9.69 9.78 31.97
CA GLN A 368 9.70 10.26 33.36
C GLN A 368 8.64 11.33 33.61
N GLU A 369 7.87 11.17 34.70
CA GLU A 369 6.77 12.08 35.04
C GLU A 369 7.30 13.50 35.35
N PRO A 370 6.81 14.54 34.64
CA PRO A 370 7.14 15.91 34.96
C PRO A 370 6.61 16.32 36.34
N GLU A 371 7.32 17.21 37.02
CA GLU A 371 6.90 17.80 38.29
C GLU A 371 5.44 18.30 38.25
N VAL A 372 4.64 17.88 39.23
CA VAL A 372 3.23 18.25 39.34
C VAL A 372 3.11 19.56 40.11
N VAL A 373 2.69 20.62 39.41
CA VAL A 373 2.42 21.94 40.00
C VAL A 373 0.94 22.02 40.41
N ALA A 374 0.65 22.56 41.60
CA ALA A 374 -0.71 22.73 42.09
C ALA A 374 -1.53 23.67 41.18
N ALA A 375 -2.84 23.40 41.06
CA ALA A 375 -3.74 24.16 40.19
C ALA A 375 -3.79 25.66 40.55
N GLU A 376 -3.69 25.99 41.83
CA GLU A 376 -3.66 27.37 42.32
C GLU A 376 -2.42 28.14 41.85
N ASP A 377 -1.26 27.47 41.83
CA ASP A 377 0.00 28.07 41.41
C ASP A 377 0.09 28.20 39.89
N LEU A 378 -0.50 27.25 39.15
CA LEU A 378 -0.65 27.33 37.69
C LEU A 378 -1.61 28.44 37.27
N ALA A 379 -2.68 28.68 38.03
CA ALA A 379 -3.61 29.77 37.76
C ALA A 379 -2.95 31.15 37.94
N LYS A 380 -2.00 31.26 38.88
CA LYS A 380 -1.20 32.47 39.12
C LYS A 380 0.00 32.61 38.16
N ALA A 381 0.37 31.55 37.44
CA ALA A 381 1.51 31.55 36.53
C ALA A 381 1.21 32.34 35.25
N LYS A 382 2.25 32.97 34.67
CA LYS A 382 2.18 33.63 33.35
C LYS A 382 1.76 32.64 32.25
N SER A 383 1.15 33.15 31.17
CA SER A 383 0.65 32.34 30.03
C SER A 383 1.69 31.33 29.54
N ASN A 384 2.91 31.77 29.22
CA ASN A 384 3.96 30.91 28.64
C ASN A 384 4.45 29.83 29.62
N LYS A 385 4.46 30.12 30.94
CA LYS A 385 4.82 29.09 31.95
C LYS A 385 3.70 28.06 32.08
N ARG A 386 2.44 28.51 32.04
CA ARG A 386 1.25 27.65 32.09
C ARG A 386 1.15 26.78 30.83
N SER A 387 1.37 27.33 29.64
CA SER A 387 1.36 26.59 28.37
C SER A 387 2.50 25.57 28.35
N ALA A 388 3.73 25.96 28.67
CA ALA A 388 4.88 25.06 28.76
C ALA A 388 4.63 23.86 29.69
N TYR A 389 4.00 24.09 30.85
CA TYR A 389 3.61 23.02 31.77
C TYR A 389 2.66 22.02 31.11
N TYR A 390 1.54 22.47 30.54
CA TYR A 390 0.56 21.58 29.90
C TYR A 390 1.12 20.88 28.66
N ARG A 391 2.09 21.48 27.96
CA ARG A 391 2.76 20.85 26.81
C ARG A 391 3.68 19.73 27.24
N LYS A 392 4.49 19.96 28.27
CA LYS A 392 5.34 18.92 28.86
C LYS A 392 4.50 17.76 29.38
N ARG A 393 3.39 18.06 30.07
CA ARG A 393 2.48 17.04 30.61
C ARG A 393 1.74 16.25 29.53
N ARG A 394 1.20 16.90 28.49
CA ARG A 394 0.58 16.20 27.34
C ARG A 394 1.57 15.35 26.57
N ARG A 395 2.80 15.82 26.37
CA ARG A 395 3.87 15.06 25.72
C ARG A 395 4.21 13.80 26.52
N TRP A 396 4.43 13.95 27.83
CA TRP A 396 4.70 12.83 28.72
C TRP A 396 3.54 11.83 28.75
N GLN A 397 2.30 12.28 28.95
CA GLN A 397 1.12 11.41 28.94
C GLN A 397 1.02 10.61 27.64
N ARG A 398 1.20 11.28 26.49
CA ARG A 398 1.17 10.62 25.19
C ARG A 398 2.25 9.55 25.06
N VAL A 399 3.50 9.89 25.38
CA VAL A 399 4.64 8.96 25.31
C VAL A 399 4.42 7.77 26.25
N LYS A 400 4.02 8.04 27.50
CA LYS A 400 3.72 7.01 28.50
C LYS A 400 2.60 6.08 28.03
N THR A 401 1.49 6.62 27.55
CA THR A 401 0.38 5.81 27.02
C THR A 401 0.82 4.94 25.85
N VAL A 402 1.61 5.46 24.90
CA VAL A 402 2.10 4.68 23.76
C VAL A 402 3.04 3.56 24.22
N ILE A 403 3.96 3.83 25.14
CA ILE A 403 4.91 2.83 25.66
C ILE A 403 4.17 1.75 26.44
N ASP A 404 3.31 2.13 27.39
CA ASP A 404 2.57 1.21 28.24
C ASP A 404 1.62 0.33 27.40
N ASP A 405 0.89 0.92 26.45
CA ASP A 405 0.02 0.20 25.49
C ASP A 405 0.81 -0.78 24.61
N THR A 406 2.02 -0.39 24.17
CA THR A 406 2.85 -1.25 23.33
C THR A 406 3.45 -2.40 24.13
N ARG A 407 3.92 -2.16 25.36
CA ARG A 407 4.48 -3.21 26.23
C ARG A 407 3.42 -4.16 26.77
N GLN A 408 2.17 -3.72 26.88
CA GLN A 408 1.04 -4.61 27.19
C GLN A 408 0.82 -5.68 26.11
N GLY A 409 1.26 -5.42 24.87
CA GLY A 409 1.15 -6.34 23.74
C GLY A 409 -0.30 -6.50 23.25
N GLY A 410 -0.59 -7.66 22.65
CA GLY A 410 -1.90 -7.95 22.06
C GLY A 410 -2.06 -7.44 20.62
N PHE A 411 -0.97 -7.29 19.88
CA PHE A 411 -1.01 -6.89 18.47
C PHE A 411 -1.44 -8.06 17.56
N ASN A 412 -2.20 -7.74 16.50
CA ASN A 412 -2.74 -8.71 15.54
C ASN A 412 -1.75 -9.09 14.44
N GLY A 413 -0.68 -8.31 14.27
CA GLY A 413 0.37 -8.62 13.31
C GLY A 413 1.63 -7.80 13.50
N LEU A 414 2.71 -8.30 12.91
CA LEU A 414 4.02 -7.67 12.84
C LEU A 414 4.47 -7.62 11.38
N ILE A 415 4.82 -6.43 10.91
CA ILE A 415 5.49 -6.24 9.62
C ILE A 415 6.88 -5.66 9.84
N VAL A 416 7.90 -6.24 9.22
CA VAL A 416 9.28 -5.77 9.28
C VAL A 416 9.81 -5.55 7.88
N ALA A 417 10.25 -4.34 7.58
CA ALA A 417 10.99 -3.98 6.39
C ALA A 417 12.12 -3.06 6.82
N SER A 418 13.25 -3.65 7.23
CA SER A 418 14.37 -2.95 7.84
C SER A 418 15.71 -3.45 7.31
N HIS A 419 16.74 -2.61 7.40
CA HIS A 419 18.13 -3.01 7.19
C HIS A 419 18.73 -3.75 8.39
N THR A 420 18.07 -3.72 9.54
CA THR A 420 18.54 -4.36 10.78
C THR A 420 18.32 -5.88 10.72
N ASP A 421 19.14 -6.65 11.43
CA ASP A 421 18.99 -8.11 11.49
C ASP A 421 17.58 -8.50 12.00
N PRO A 422 16.80 -9.27 11.22
CA PRO A 422 15.42 -9.59 11.59
C PRO A 422 15.33 -10.48 12.82
N THR A 423 16.36 -11.28 13.12
CA THR A 423 16.37 -12.14 14.30
C THR A 423 16.35 -11.32 15.59
N SER A 424 17.16 -10.26 15.63
CA SER A 424 17.19 -9.29 16.75
C SER A 424 15.87 -8.56 16.94
N ILE A 425 15.22 -8.14 15.84
CA ILE A 425 13.91 -7.48 15.87
C ILE A 425 12.84 -8.43 16.44
N LEU A 426 12.76 -9.65 15.90
CA LEU A 426 11.72 -10.61 16.27
C LEU A 426 11.85 -11.05 17.74
N ARG A 427 13.06 -11.10 18.29
CA ARG A 427 13.30 -11.37 19.71
C ARG A 427 12.45 -10.47 20.63
N HIS A 428 12.35 -9.18 20.30
CA HIS A 428 11.66 -8.20 21.13
C HIS A 428 10.19 -8.03 20.74
N LEU A 429 9.84 -8.19 19.46
CA LEU A 429 8.48 -7.89 18.98
C LEU A 429 7.53 -9.08 18.95
N VAL A 430 8.01 -10.31 18.69
CA VAL A 430 7.16 -11.53 18.66
C VAL A 430 6.44 -11.78 20.01
N PRO A 431 7.07 -11.55 21.18
CA PRO A 431 6.39 -11.70 22.46
C PRO A 431 5.18 -10.76 22.64
N LEU A 432 5.18 -9.60 22.00
CA LEU A 432 4.12 -8.59 22.10
C LEU A 432 2.88 -8.94 21.25
N LEU A 433 2.98 -9.97 20.40
CA LEU A 433 1.91 -10.38 19.50
C LEU A 433 0.90 -11.30 20.20
N GLY A 434 -0.38 -11.10 19.87
CA GLY A 434 -1.45 -12.00 20.28
C GLY A 434 -1.34 -13.37 19.61
N GLY A 435 -1.96 -14.40 20.20
CA GLY A 435 -2.06 -15.72 19.58
C GLY A 435 -2.80 -15.65 18.24
N GLY A 436 -2.26 -16.30 17.20
CA GLY A 436 -2.81 -16.26 15.84
C GLY A 436 -2.38 -15.05 15.00
N ALA A 437 -1.63 -14.10 15.58
CA ALA A 437 -1.10 -12.96 14.85
C ALA A 437 -0.13 -13.38 13.74
N GLN A 438 -0.13 -12.64 12.62
CA GLN A 438 0.75 -12.91 11.50
C GLN A 438 2.05 -12.12 11.61
N VAL A 439 3.17 -12.79 11.34
CA VAL A 439 4.50 -12.18 11.29
C VAL A 439 4.99 -12.19 9.86
N VAL A 440 5.30 -11.01 9.33
CA VAL A 440 5.80 -10.84 7.97
C VAL A 440 7.09 -10.03 7.99
N VAL A 441 8.14 -10.56 7.38
CA VAL A 441 9.44 -9.89 7.27
C VAL A 441 9.84 -9.84 5.80
N TYR A 442 10.07 -8.64 5.29
CA TYR A 442 10.60 -8.42 3.95
C TYR A 442 12.13 -8.27 3.99
N SER A 443 12.81 -8.81 2.98
CA SER A 443 14.21 -8.51 2.72
C SER A 443 14.49 -8.51 1.21
N GLN A 444 15.43 -7.67 0.76
CA GLN A 444 15.92 -7.67 -0.62
C GLN A 444 16.62 -8.99 -0.99
N ALA A 445 17.21 -9.64 0.00
CA ALA A 445 18.04 -10.84 -0.13
C ALA A 445 17.41 -12.01 0.64
N ILE A 446 17.68 -13.24 0.20
CA ILE A 446 17.04 -14.45 0.76
C ILE A 446 17.76 -14.93 2.02
N GLU A 447 19.06 -14.68 2.13
CA GLU A 447 19.97 -15.23 3.13
C GLU A 447 19.58 -14.85 4.57
N PRO A 448 19.20 -13.59 4.88
CA PRO A 448 18.72 -13.24 6.23
C PRO A 448 17.44 -14.00 6.61
N LEU A 449 16.55 -14.21 5.64
CA LEU A 449 15.27 -14.87 5.87
C LEU A 449 15.41 -16.39 6.01
N VAL A 450 16.37 -17.01 5.33
CA VAL A 450 16.68 -18.44 5.51
C VAL A 450 17.25 -18.70 6.90
N LYS A 451 18.16 -17.85 7.39
CA LYS A 451 18.67 -17.92 8.77
C LYS A 451 17.55 -17.74 9.79
N LEU A 452 16.64 -16.81 9.52
CA LEU A 452 15.48 -16.59 10.37
C LEU A 452 14.53 -17.81 10.36
N ALA A 453 14.25 -18.39 9.19
CA ALA A 453 13.42 -19.58 9.08
C ALA A 453 14.03 -20.79 9.80
N ASP A 454 15.35 -20.95 9.73
CA ASP A 454 16.04 -21.99 10.49
C ASP A 454 15.92 -21.78 12.01
N SER A 455 15.97 -20.53 12.48
CA SER A 455 15.82 -20.16 13.90
C SER A 455 14.46 -20.60 14.47
N TYR A 456 13.42 -20.70 13.63
CA TYR A 456 12.08 -21.19 13.99
C TYR A 456 11.77 -22.58 13.42
N SER A 457 12.80 -23.32 12.98
CA SER A 457 12.60 -24.63 12.35
C SER A 457 12.00 -25.65 13.31
N THR A 458 11.32 -26.65 12.75
CA THR A 458 10.77 -27.76 13.54
C THR A 458 11.85 -28.51 14.31
N ALA A 459 13.06 -28.64 13.73
CA ALA A 459 14.20 -29.30 14.37
C ALA A 459 14.67 -28.52 15.60
N ARG A 460 14.92 -27.20 15.48
CA ARG A 460 15.32 -26.35 16.63
C ARG A 460 14.22 -26.29 17.68
N ARG A 461 12.95 -26.19 17.28
CA ARG A 461 11.83 -26.21 18.23
C ARG A 461 11.76 -27.51 19.02
N ALA A 462 11.94 -28.66 18.36
CA ALA A 462 11.93 -29.96 19.05
C ALA A 462 13.11 -30.10 20.02
N ALA A 463 14.31 -29.68 19.61
CA ALA A 463 15.49 -29.68 20.47
C ALA A 463 15.31 -28.75 21.68
N TYR A 464 14.76 -27.54 21.46
CA TYR A 464 14.47 -26.58 22.52
C TYR A 464 13.45 -27.11 23.55
N GLN A 465 12.41 -27.82 23.09
CA GLN A 465 11.43 -28.44 23.98
C GLN A 465 11.99 -29.61 24.80
N GLN A 466 13.05 -30.27 24.32
CA GLN A 466 13.73 -31.34 25.06
C GLN A 466 14.70 -30.80 26.11
N LEU A 467 15.16 -29.55 25.99
CA LEU A 467 16.00 -28.92 27.01
C LEU A 467 15.23 -28.77 28.33
N PRO A 468 15.87 -29.03 29.47
CA PRO A 468 15.33 -28.69 30.79
C PRO A 468 14.98 -27.20 30.87
N GLU A 469 13.91 -26.84 31.58
CA GLU A 469 13.44 -25.46 31.66
C GLU A 469 14.52 -24.49 32.17
N ASP A 470 15.35 -24.90 33.11
CA ASP A 470 16.46 -24.10 33.65
C ASP A 470 17.53 -23.75 32.61
N GLN A 471 17.64 -24.53 31.53
CA GLN A 471 18.62 -24.34 30.46
C GLN A 471 18.05 -23.58 29.25
N ARG A 472 16.76 -23.25 29.26
CA ARG A 472 16.07 -22.55 28.16
C ARG A 472 16.31 -21.04 28.17
N GLN A 473 17.58 -20.62 28.21
CA GLN A 473 17.94 -19.20 28.19
C GLN A 473 17.82 -18.61 26.79
N ILE A 474 17.15 -17.46 26.69
CA ILE A 474 17.03 -16.67 25.47
C ILE A 474 17.44 -15.23 25.79
N PRO A 475 18.35 -14.63 25.02
CA PRO A 475 19.08 -15.23 23.89
C PRO A 475 20.23 -16.14 24.34
N SER A 476 20.51 -17.17 23.53
CA SER A 476 21.74 -17.97 23.59
C SER A 476 22.31 -18.15 22.19
N ASP A 477 23.54 -18.66 22.07
CA ASP A 477 24.21 -18.87 20.78
C ASP A 477 23.40 -19.81 19.86
N ASP A 478 22.83 -20.88 20.42
CA ASP A 478 22.01 -21.85 19.68
C ASP A 478 20.55 -21.38 19.49
N TYR A 479 20.04 -20.54 20.40
CA TYR A 479 18.66 -20.05 20.39
C TYR A 479 18.62 -18.52 20.55
N PRO A 480 18.85 -17.78 19.44
CA PRO A 480 18.80 -16.31 19.46
C PRO A 480 17.38 -15.77 19.67
N VAL A 481 16.36 -16.60 19.43
CA VAL A 481 14.92 -16.36 19.62
C VAL A 481 14.28 -17.63 20.18
N ASP A 482 13.07 -17.51 20.72
CA ASP A 482 12.28 -18.67 21.15
C ASP A 482 11.65 -19.39 19.93
N PRO A 483 12.14 -20.59 19.54
CA PRO A 483 11.64 -21.30 18.38
C PRO A 483 10.20 -21.82 18.56
N SER A 484 9.64 -21.77 19.77
CA SER A 484 8.28 -22.25 20.06
C SER A 484 7.18 -21.22 19.78
N LEU A 485 7.52 -19.95 19.60
CA LEU A 485 6.54 -18.86 19.46
C LEU A 485 5.95 -18.73 18.06
N LEU A 486 6.63 -19.23 17.02
CA LEU A 486 6.16 -19.16 15.64
C LEU A 486 5.91 -20.55 15.04
N LEU A 487 4.87 -20.64 14.22
CA LEU A 487 4.49 -21.84 13.48
C LEU A 487 4.62 -21.60 11.97
N ALA A 488 5.06 -22.65 11.27
CA ALA A 488 5.17 -22.70 9.82
C ALA A 488 5.95 -21.51 9.22
N PRO A 489 7.24 -21.33 9.59
CA PRO A 489 8.08 -20.36 8.92
C PRO A 489 8.20 -20.70 7.43
N MET A 490 7.80 -19.77 6.57
CA MET A 490 7.88 -19.92 5.11
C MET A 490 8.60 -18.72 4.51
N VAL A 491 9.52 -18.97 3.58
CA VAL A 491 10.15 -17.93 2.76
C VAL A 491 9.61 -18.04 1.34
N GLN A 492 9.10 -16.95 0.81
CA GLN A 492 8.45 -16.88 -0.50
C GLN A 492 8.97 -15.68 -1.30
N THR A 493 8.81 -15.73 -2.61
CA THR A 493 9.04 -14.60 -3.52
C THR A 493 7.98 -14.63 -4.61
N ALA A 494 7.66 -13.47 -5.16
CA ALA A 494 6.74 -13.33 -6.29
C ALA A 494 7.38 -12.44 -7.33
N ARG A 495 7.14 -12.75 -8.61
CA ARG A 495 7.68 -11.98 -9.73
C ARG A 495 6.57 -11.61 -10.69
N VAL A 496 6.60 -10.37 -11.18
CA VAL A 496 5.62 -9.87 -12.15
C VAL A 496 6.26 -9.77 -13.52
N LYS A 497 5.62 -10.40 -14.51
CA LYS A 497 5.99 -10.27 -15.92
C LYS A 497 4.91 -9.48 -16.66
N HIS A 498 5.26 -8.30 -17.16
CA HIS A 498 4.36 -7.46 -17.93
C HIS A 498 4.21 -7.99 -19.37
N TRP A 499 3.02 -7.84 -19.93
CA TRP A 499 2.69 -8.28 -21.28
C TRP A 499 2.19 -7.11 -22.13
N GLN A 500 2.64 -7.08 -23.39
CA GLN A 500 1.93 -6.33 -24.42
C GLN A 500 0.81 -7.23 -24.93
N VAL A 501 -0.42 -6.71 -24.91
CA VAL A 501 -1.61 -7.41 -25.38
C VAL A 501 -2.24 -6.57 -26.49
N LEU A 502 -1.86 -6.87 -27.72
CA LEU A 502 -2.38 -6.24 -28.94
C LEU A 502 -2.66 -7.35 -29.97
N PRO A 503 -3.70 -7.22 -30.81
CA PRO A 503 -3.96 -8.15 -31.90
C PRO A 503 -2.72 -8.41 -32.75
N GLY A 504 -2.37 -9.68 -32.99
CA GLY A 504 -1.20 -10.08 -33.78
C GLY A 504 0.18 -9.74 -33.16
N ARG A 505 0.25 -9.10 -31.99
CA ARG A 505 1.51 -8.64 -31.35
C ARG A 505 1.52 -8.87 -29.84
N THR A 506 0.91 -9.96 -29.39
CA THR A 506 0.87 -10.31 -27.96
C THR A 506 2.13 -11.07 -27.56
N HIS A 507 2.89 -10.52 -26.63
CA HIS A 507 4.14 -11.09 -26.13
C HIS A 507 4.50 -10.46 -24.78
N PRO A 508 5.29 -11.13 -23.91
CA PRO A 508 5.82 -10.49 -22.72
C PRO A 508 6.76 -9.34 -23.09
N LEU A 509 6.89 -8.35 -22.21
CA LEU A 509 7.95 -7.36 -22.36
C LEU A 509 9.31 -8.06 -22.26
N MET A 510 10.18 -7.77 -23.23
CA MET A 510 11.49 -8.43 -23.36
C MET A 510 12.49 -7.96 -22.31
N THR A 511 12.30 -6.75 -21.79
CA THR A 511 13.16 -6.15 -20.77
C THR A 511 12.30 -5.59 -19.64
N SER A 512 12.83 -5.69 -18.42
CA SER A 512 12.30 -5.04 -17.23
C SER A 512 13.45 -4.41 -16.46
N ARG A 513 13.13 -3.50 -15.53
CA ARG A 513 14.14 -2.96 -14.63
C ARG A 513 14.64 -4.08 -13.70
N GLY A 514 15.95 -4.25 -13.64
CA GLY A 514 16.62 -5.14 -12.69
C GLY A 514 16.55 -4.61 -11.25
N GLY A 515 17.41 -5.15 -10.38
CA GLY A 515 17.42 -4.86 -8.94
C GLY A 515 16.88 -6.05 -8.13
N ALA A 516 16.75 -5.88 -6.82
CA ALA A 516 16.15 -6.89 -5.98
C ALA A 516 14.68 -7.10 -6.38
N GLU A 517 14.26 -8.35 -6.21
CA GLU A 517 12.88 -8.76 -6.45
C GLU A 517 12.15 -9.00 -5.13
N GLY A 518 12.91 -9.08 -4.03
CA GLY A 518 12.39 -9.22 -2.70
C GLY A 518 12.01 -10.66 -2.34
N TYR A 519 12.19 -10.95 -1.06
CA TYR A 519 11.77 -12.18 -0.41
C TYR A 519 10.95 -11.81 0.81
N ILE A 520 9.97 -12.65 1.13
CA ILE A 520 9.05 -12.45 2.24
C ILE A 520 9.08 -13.70 3.11
N PHE A 521 9.40 -13.52 4.38
CA PHE A 521 9.22 -14.51 5.41
C PHE A 521 7.83 -14.32 6.03
N THR A 522 7.13 -15.43 6.24
CA THR A 522 5.81 -15.45 6.88
C THR A 522 5.78 -16.54 7.96
N ALA A 523 5.12 -16.27 9.08
CA ALA A 523 4.84 -17.25 10.12
C ALA A 523 3.65 -16.80 10.97
N THR A 524 3.04 -17.72 11.69
CA THR A 524 1.93 -17.42 12.61
C THR A 524 2.39 -17.53 14.06
N ARG A 525 2.09 -16.51 14.88
CA ARG A 525 2.31 -16.52 16.32
C ARG A 525 1.43 -17.58 16.98
N VAL A 526 2.03 -18.47 17.75
CA VAL A 526 1.33 -19.53 18.48
C VAL A 526 1.70 -19.50 19.95
N LEU A 527 0.72 -19.76 20.83
CA LEU A 527 0.96 -19.88 22.26
C LEU A 527 1.33 -21.34 22.57
N PRO A 528 2.54 -21.62 23.08
CA PRO A 528 2.91 -22.96 23.50
C PRO A 528 1.94 -23.48 24.56
N ALA A 529 1.51 -24.73 24.42
CA ALA A 529 0.60 -25.33 25.40
C ALA A 529 1.31 -25.52 26.75
N GLN A 530 0.63 -25.14 27.83
CA GLN A 530 1.10 -25.41 29.19
C GLN A 530 0.52 -26.76 29.64
N GLY A 531 1.40 -27.73 29.95
CA GLY A 531 1.00 -29.05 30.43
C GLY A 531 0.65 -30.08 29.35
N ARG A 532 -0.05 -31.16 29.74
CA ARG A 532 -0.35 -32.30 28.86
C ARG A 532 -1.48 -31.94 27.89
N VAL A 533 -1.14 -31.84 26.60
CA VAL A 533 -2.11 -31.62 25.53
C VAL A 533 -2.91 -32.89 25.30
N GLU A 534 -4.13 -32.97 25.84
CA GLU A 534 -5.08 -34.02 25.49
C GLU A 534 -5.87 -33.58 24.25
N ALA A 535 -5.76 -34.35 23.16
CA ALA A 535 -6.59 -34.13 21.99
C ALA A 535 -8.05 -34.38 22.38
N ARG A 536 -8.87 -33.32 22.44
CA ARG A 536 -10.33 -33.39 22.53
C ARG A 536 -10.92 -33.87 21.19
N GLY A 537 -10.53 -35.06 20.75
CA GLY A 537 -11.25 -35.81 19.72
C GLY A 537 -12.41 -36.55 20.37
N ARG A 538 -13.49 -36.81 19.61
CA ARG A 538 -14.46 -37.83 20.01
C ARG A 538 -13.68 -39.12 20.28
N PRO A 539 -13.79 -39.73 21.47
CA PRO A 539 -13.05 -40.95 21.75
C PRO A 539 -13.42 -42.01 20.69
N PRO A 540 -12.46 -42.74 20.13
CA PRO A 540 -12.78 -43.89 19.30
C PRO A 540 -13.70 -44.80 20.11
N ARG A 541 -14.85 -45.13 19.52
CA ARG A 541 -15.91 -45.92 20.13
C ARG A 541 -15.34 -47.29 20.51
N GLY A 542 -14.91 -47.46 21.75
CA GLY A 542 -14.41 -48.74 22.26
C GLY A 542 -13.04 -48.69 22.93
N LYS A 543 -12.93 -48.04 24.09
CA LYS A 543 -12.01 -48.48 25.15
C LYS A 543 -12.66 -48.17 26.50
N LYS A 544 -13.12 -49.21 27.19
CA LYS A 544 -13.63 -49.12 28.56
C LYS A 544 -12.48 -48.70 29.47
N VAL A 545 -12.63 -47.55 30.10
CA VAL A 545 -11.80 -47.13 31.24
C VAL A 545 -12.16 -48.04 32.42
N LYS A 546 -11.16 -48.68 33.04
CA LYS A 546 -11.32 -49.29 34.36
C LYS A 546 -11.41 -48.14 35.36
N THR A 547 -12.57 -47.96 35.95
CA THR A 547 -12.80 -47.04 37.07
C THR A 547 -12.41 -47.74 38.37
N ASP A 548 -11.48 -47.15 39.11
CA ASP A 548 -11.23 -47.44 40.51
C ASP A 548 -12.44 -47.01 41.36
N THR A 549 -12.80 -47.86 42.31
CA THR A 549 -13.89 -47.73 43.27
C THR A 549 -13.58 -46.70 44.35
N PRO A 550 -14.60 -46.02 44.90
CA PRO A 550 -14.65 -45.81 46.34
C PRO A 550 -15.95 -46.35 46.96
N GLU A 551 -15.84 -46.76 48.23
CA GLU A 551 -16.79 -47.56 48.99
C GLU A 551 -17.94 -46.75 49.65
N THR A 552 -19.15 -47.35 49.62
CA THR A 552 -20.22 -47.41 50.66
C THR A 552 -21.07 -46.17 51.10
N PRO A 553 -22.27 -46.34 51.73
CA PRO A 553 -23.46 -47.19 51.40
C PRO A 553 -24.85 -46.53 51.67
N LEU A 554 -25.94 -47.35 51.59
CA LEU A 554 -27.38 -47.19 51.97
C LEU A 554 -28.38 -46.80 50.85
N SER A 555 -29.20 -47.74 50.33
CA SER A 555 -30.54 -48.26 50.77
C SER A 555 -31.68 -47.44 50.11
N THR A 556 -32.72 -47.92 49.42
CA THR A 556 -33.58 -49.13 49.50
C THR A 556 -34.39 -49.32 48.18
N VAL A 557 -34.65 -50.59 47.82
CA VAL A 557 -35.84 -51.26 47.20
C VAL A 557 -37.06 -50.36 46.83
N ASP A 558 -37.86 -50.50 45.76
CA ASP A 558 -38.29 -51.64 44.92
C ASP A 558 -39.03 -51.17 43.63
N ASP A 559 -39.33 -52.13 42.74
CA ASP A 559 -40.35 -52.19 41.66
C ASP A 559 -40.09 -51.71 40.20
N LEU A 560 -39.87 -52.72 39.34
CA LEU A 560 -40.25 -52.85 37.90
C LEU A 560 -41.65 -53.51 37.83
N PRO A 561 -42.45 -53.50 36.72
CA PRO A 561 -42.04 -53.82 35.34
C PRO A 561 -42.82 -53.00 34.27
N GLN A 562 -42.70 -53.07 32.93
CA GLN A 562 -42.59 -54.16 31.95
C GLN A 562 -42.12 -53.59 30.60
N SER A 563 -41.44 -54.41 29.79
CA SER A 563 -41.46 -54.32 28.31
C SER A 563 -42.46 -55.36 27.78
N PRO A 564 -42.99 -55.26 26.54
CA PRO A 564 -42.25 -55.77 25.37
C PRO A 564 -42.50 -54.95 24.08
N LEU A 565 -41.63 -54.98 23.08
CA LEU A 565 -41.79 -55.90 21.95
C LEU A 565 -40.54 -56.01 21.09
N LYS A 566 -40.41 -57.23 20.55
CA LYS A 566 -39.32 -57.89 19.86
C LYS A 566 -39.43 -57.73 18.33
N LYS A 567 -38.27 -57.88 17.66
CA LYS A 567 -38.04 -58.51 16.33
C LYS A 567 -38.52 -57.70 15.10
N GLN A 568 -37.87 -57.71 13.94
CA GLN A 568 -37.07 -58.72 13.22
C GLN A 568 -36.30 -57.97 12.09
N LYS A 569 -34.97 -58.02 11.99
CA LYS A 569 -34.11 -58.90 11.16
C LYS A 569 -34.73 -59.46 9.87
N THR A 570 -34.19 -59.03 8.73
CA THR A 570 -34.10 -59.82 7.49
C THR A 570 -32.66 -59.73 6.99
N GLU A 571 -32.06 -60.89 6.76
CA GLU A 571 -30.71 -61.13 6.24
C GLU A 571 -30.84 -62.09 5.04
N VAL A 572 -29.76 -62.14 4.25
CA VAL A 572 -29.35 -63.19 3.27
C VAL A 572 -29.94 -63.05 1.84
N GLY A 573 -29.16 -63.08 0.77
CA GLY A 573 -27.70 -63.25 0.66
C GLY A 573 -27.16 -63.38 -0.77
N ASN A 574 -25.83 -63.50 -0.84
CA ASN A 574 -24.94 -64.17 -1.81
C ASN A 574 -25.49 -64.56 -3.19
N ASN A 575 -24.82 -64.20 -4.30
CA ASN A 575 -23.61 -64.88 -4.79
C ASN A 575 -23.15 -64.38 -6.19
N LEU A 576 -21.82 -64.52 -6.41
CA LEU A 576 -21.05 -64.76 -7.65
C LEU A 576 -20.29 -63.63 -8.38
N ASP A 577 -19.05 -64.02 -8.71
CA ASP A 577 -17.88 -63.37 -9.31
C ASP A 577 -18.07 -62.78 -10.71
N GLU A 578 -17.30 -61.74 -11.05
CA GLU A 578 -16.22 -61.83 -12.06
C GLU A 578 -15.35 -60.56 -12.13
N THR A 579 -14.06 -60.83 -12.32
CA THR A 579 -12.88 -59.97 -12.54
C THR A 579 -12.96 -59.05 -13.76
N VAL A 580 -12.43 -57.81 -13.69
CA VAL A 580 -11.57 -57.19 -14.74
C VAL A 580 -10.69 -56.07 -14.14
N GLU A 581 -9.41 -56.11 -14.50
CA GLU A 581 -8.28 -55.27 -14.10
C GLU A 581 -8.30 -53.82 -14.64
N ALA A 582 -7.56 -52.95 -13.95
CA ALA A 582 -7.25 -51.57 -14.33
C ALA A 582 -6.07 -51.49 -15.32
N PRO A 583 -6.03 -50.51 -16.26
CA PRO A 583 -4.87 -50.31 -17.11
C PRO A 583 -3.89 -49.29 -16.51
N THR A 584 -2.65 -49.74 -16.27
CA THR A 584 -1.46 -48.93 -16.05
C THR A 584 -0.80 -48.56 -17.39
N ALA A 585 -0.43 -47.29 -17.59
CA ALA A 585 0.38 -46.82 -18.72
C ALA A 585 1.84 -46.53 -18.29
N PRO A 586 2.85 -46.72 -19.16
CA PRO A 586 4.22 -46.96 -18.73
C PRO A 586 5.16 -45.74 -18.81
N LEU A 587 6.15 -45.77 -17.90
CA LEU A 587 7.37 -44.97 -17.89
C LEU A 587 8.31 -45.38 -19.04
N ARG A 588 8.98 -44.39 -19.65
CA ARG A 588 10.16 -44.57 -20.51
C ARG A 588 11.33 -43.78 -19.91
N SER A 589 12.46 -44.46 -19.73
CA SER A 589 13.75 -43.90 -19.33
C SER A 589 14.77 -43.99 -20.48
N GLU A 590 15.46 -42.87 -20.68
CA GLU A 590 16.88 -42.65 -21.02
C GLU A 590 17.60 -43.45 -22.12
N ALA A 591 18.27 -42.71 -23.02
CA ALA A 591 19.73 -42.81 -23.26
C ALA A 591 20.28 -41.65 -24.12
N ASP A 592 21.51 -41.25 -23.80
CA ASP A 592 22.38 -40.20 -24.37
C ASP A 592 22.73 -40.31 -25.86
N SER A 593 23.08 -39.17 -26.50
CA SER A 593 24.35 -39.01 -27.22
C SER A 593 24.64 -37.55 -27.67
N LYS A 594 25.89 -37.12 -27.48
CA LYS A 594 26.56 -35.89 -27.94
C LYS A 594 26.52 -35.66 -29.46
N VAL A 595 26.43 -34.40 -29.90
CA VAL A 595 27.45 -33.59 -30.64
C VAL A 595 27.21 -32.13 -30.30
#